data_AF-W2JB17-F1
#
_entry.id   AF-W2JB17-F1
#
_cell.length_a   1.000
_cell.length_b   1.000
_cell.length_c   1.000
_cell.angle_alpha   90.00
_cell.angle_beta   90.00
_cell.angle_gamma   90.00
#
_symmetry.space_group_name_H-M   'P 1'
#
loop_
_entity.id
_entity.type
_entity.pdbx_description
1 polymer ?
#
loop_
_entity_poly.entity_id
_entity_poly.type
_entity_poly.pdbx_seq_one_letter_code
_entity_poly.pdbx_strand_id
1 'polypeptide(L)' 'MKLGGGLESEELRVRQSILYTVGRICDEEAQKQQHEHHVRARPPMSKEAMALLADLVYKQSEGCSKQYYGF' A
#
# COMPACT_ATOMS: atom_id res chain seq x y z
N MET A 1 2.76 31.01 13.26
CA MET A 1 1.96 30.09 12.43
C MET A 1 2.64 28.72 12.46
N LYS A 2 1.95 27.66 12.91
CA LYS A 2 2.51 26.30 12.96
C LYS A 2 2.66 25.79 11.52
N LEU A 3 3.91 25.70 11.05
CA LEU A 3 4.25 25.08 9.75
C LEU A 3 4.07 23.55 9.74
N GLY A 4 3.73 22.93 10.89
CA GLY A 4 3.65 21.47 11.04
C GLY A 4 2.41 20.80 10.43
N GLY A 5 1.27 21.49 10.32
CA GLY A 5 0.03 20.83 9.90
C GLY A 5 -0.07 20.48 8.40
N GLY A 6 0.73 21.13 7.55
CA GLY A 6 0.70 20.91 6.10
C GLY A 6 1.39 19.61 5.70
N LEU A 7 2.54 19.32 6.30
CA LEU A 7 3.34 18.13 6.02
C LEU A 7 2.70 16.86 6.58
N GLU A 8 2.17 16.91 7.80
CA GLU A 8 1.42 15.79 8.39
C GLU A 8 0.16 15.45 7.56
N SER A 9 -0.52 16.48 7.03
CA SER A 9 -1.67 16.30 6.14
C SER A 9 -1.29 15.66 4.80
N GLU A 10 -0.15 16.06 4.23
CA GLU A 10 0.36 15.47 2.98
C GLU A 10 0.79 14.02 3.17
N GLU A 11 1.53 13.72 4.24
CA GLU A 11 1.93 12.37 4.59
C GLU A 11 0.73 11.44 4.75
N LEU A 12 -0.33 11.90 5.45
CA LEU A 12 -1.58 11.15 5.59
C LEU A 12 -2.26 10.88 4.25
N ARG A 13 -2.28 11.86 3.34
CA ARG A 13 -2.81 11.66 1.97
C ARG A 13 -2.02 10.62 1.19
N VAL A 14 -0.69 10.65 1.29
CA VAL A 14 0.19 9.66 0.64
C VAL A 14 -0.08 8.26 1.20
N ARG A 15 -0.13 8.12 2.52
CA ARG A 15 -0.44 6.84 3.20
C ARG A 15 -1.81 6.30 2.79
N GLN A 16 -2.84 7.14 2.68
CA GLN A 16 -4.16 6.73 2.19
C GLN A 16 -4.15 6.30 0.72
N SER A 17 -3.43 7.04 -0.13
CA SER A 17 -3.28 6.70 -1.55
C SER A 17 -2.60 5.34 -1.74
N ILE A 18 -1.55 5.07 -0.95
CA ILE A 18 -0.86 3.78 -0.95
C ILE A 18 -1.79 2.67 -0.47
N LEU A 19 -2.51 2.87 0.63
CA LEU A 19 -3.45 1.87 1.15
C LEU A 19 -4.53 1.51 0.11
N TYR A 20 -5.10 2.52 -0.55
CA TYR A 20 -6.08 2.31 -1.64
C TYR A 20 -5.47 1.50 -2.79
N THR A 21 -4.27 1.86 -3.22
CA THR A 21 -3.58 1.20 -4.34
C THR A 21 -3.21 -0.25 -4.00
N VAL A 22 -2.68 -0.50 -2.79
CA VAL A 22 -2.38 -1.86 -2.32
C VAL A 22 -3.65 -2.70 -2.28
N GLY A 23 -4.76 -2.15 -1.77
CA GLY A 23 -6.05 -2.86 -1.77
C GLY A 23 -6.50 -3.28 -3.16
N ARG A 24 -6.45 -2.35 -4.13
CA ARG A 24 -6.77 -2.62 -5.54
C ARG A 24 -5.93 -3.73 -6.15
N ILE A 25 -4.61 -3.69 -5.94
CA ILE A 25 -3.69 -4.73 -6.45
C ILE A 25 -4.02 -6.09 -5.82
N CYS A 26 -4.30 -6.13 -4.52
CA CYS A 26 -4.63 -7.36 -3.82
C CYS A 26 -5.94 -7.98 -4.31
N ASP A 27 -6.95 -7.14 -4.60
CA ASP A 27 -8.23 -7.58 -5.16
C ASP A 27 -8.07 -8.13 -6.58
N GLU A 28 -7.31 -7.42 -7.43
CA GLU A 28 -7.02 -7.85 -8.81
C GLU A 28 -6.24 -9.17 -8.84
N GLU A 29 -5.26 -9.33 -7.95
CA GLU A 29 -4.48 -10.56 -7.82
C GLU A 29 -5.34 -11.73 -7.32
N ALA A 30 -6.25 -11.48 -6.38
CA ALA A 30 -7.21 -12.48 -5.92
C ALA A 30 -8.15 -12.94 -7.06
N GLN A 31 -8.58 -12.02 -7.93
CA GLN A 31 -9.40 -12.35 -9.09
C GLN A 31 -8.64 -13.17 -10.15
N LYS A 32 -7.39 -12.81 -10.44
CA LYS A 32 -6.54 -13.58 -11.37
C LYS A 32 -6.34 -15.02 -10.91
N GLN A 33 -6.01 -15.21 -9.63
CA GLN A 33 -5.79 -16.54 -9.07
C GLN A 33 -7.06 -17.40 -9.07
N GLN A 34 -8.24 -16.79 -8.88
CA GLN A 34 -9.52 -17.49 -9.02
C GLN A 34 -9.82 -17.90 -10.47
N HIS A 35 -9.37 -17.11 -11.45
CA HIS A 35 -9.57 -17.42 -12.87
C HIS A 35 -8.62 -18.53 -13.36
N GLU A 36 -7.37 -18.54 -12.89
CA GLU A 36 -6.34 -19.48 -13.34
C GLU A 36 -6.40 -20.84 -12.62
N HIS A 37 -6.81 -20.86 -11.35
CA HIS A 37 -6.96 -22.09 -10.59
C HIS A 37 -8.45 -22.33 -10.29
N HIS A 38 -9.04 -23.33 -10.95
CA HIS A 38 -10.36 -23.91 -10.63
C HIS A 38 -10.40 -24.60 -9.23
N VAL A 39 -9.70 -24.05 -8.24
CA VAL A 39 -9.56 -24.59 -6.90
C VAL A 39 -9.95 -23.52 -5.89
N ARG A 40 -10.93 -23.88 -5.05
CA ARG A 40 -11.33 -23.28 -3.77
C ARG A 40 -11.02 -21.78 -3.60
N ALA A 41 -12.06 -20.95 -3.66
CA ALA A 41 -11.98 -19.51 -3.42
C ALA A 41 -11.04 -19.18 -2.25
N ARG A 42 -9.91 -18.54 -2.57
CA ARG A 42 -8.96 -18.07 -1.56
C ARG A 42 -9.68 -17.08 -0.64
N PRO A 43 -9.48 -17.19 0.70
CA PRO A 43 -10.10 -16.25 1.62
C PRO A 43 -9.64 -14.81 1.30
N PRO A 44 -10.53 -13.82 1.44
CA PRO A 44 -10.18 -12.42 1.22
C PRO A 44 -9.04 -12.02 2.17
N MET A 45 -8.17 -11.13 1.69
CA MET A 45 -7.09 -10.60 2.51
C MET A 45 -7.67 -9.87 3.73
N SER A 46 -7.06 -10.08 4.91
CA SER A 46 -7.49 -9.35 6.11
C SER A 46 -7.09 -7.88 6.02
N LYS A 47 -7.85 -7.01 6.71
CA LYS A 47 -7.57 -5.56 6.73
C LYS A 47 -6.21 -5.27 7.35
N GLU A 48 -5.83 -6.05 8.35
CA GLU A 48 -4.54 -5.95 9.04
C GLU A 48 -3.38 -6.30 8.09
N ALA A 49 -3.52 -7.37 7.31
CA ALA A 49 -2.51 -7.75 6.32
C ALA A 49 -2.37 -6.67 5.24
N MET A 50 -3.48 -6.11 4.78
CA MET A 50 -3.48 -5.00 3.81
C MET A 50 -2.80 -3.74 4.37
N ALA A 51 -3.07 -3.40 5.63
CA ALA A 51 -2.43 -2.28 6.32
C ALA A 51 -0.91 -2.50 6.48
N LEU A 52 -0.47 -3.72 6.80
CA LEU A 52 0.95 -4.06 6.89
C LEU A 52 1.66 -3.95 5.53
N LEU A 53 1.02 -4.38 4.45
CA LEU A 53 1.55 -4.21 3.09
C LEU A 53 1.65 -2.74 2.70
N ALA A 54 0.63 -1.94 3.03
CA ALA A 54 0.65 -0.50 2.78
C ALA A 54 1.77 0.21 3.56
N ASP A 55 1.98 -0.15 4.83
CA ASP A 55 3.08 0.41 5.65
C ASP A 55 4.46 -0.02 5.12
N LEU A 56 4.59 -1.27 4.67
CA LEU A 56 5.82 -1.75 4.03
C LEU A 56 6.14 -0.95 2.75
N VAL A 57 5.16 -0.74 1.88
CA VAL A 57 5.32 0.03 0.63
C VAL A 57 5.67 1.48 0.92
N TYR A 58 5.01 2.10 1.91
CA TYR A 58 5.33 3.47 2.34
C TYR A 58 6.79 3.57 2.79
N LYS A 59 7.27 2.68 3.67
CA LYS A 59 8.67 2.64 4.12
C LYS A 59 9.64 2.36 2.97
N GLN A 60 9.28 1.47 2.06
CA GLN A 60 10.09 1.17 0.88
C GLN A 60 10.21 2.40 -0.04
N SER A 61 9.16 3.21 -0.16
CA SER A 61 9.19 4.44 -0.95
C SER A 61 10.20 5.47 -0.41
N GLU A 62 10.35 5.58 0.91
CA GLU A 62 11.38 6.41 1.54
C GLU A 62 12.79 5.87 1.25
N GLY A 63 12.95 4.54 1.30
CA GLY A 63 14.22 3.87 0.97
C GLY A 63 14.62 4.03 -0.50
N CYS A 64 13.68 3.85 -1.42
CA CYS A 64 13.88 4.11 -2.85
C CYS A 64 14.20 5.59 -3.10
N SER A 65 13.51 6.52 -2.45
CA SER A 65 13.81 7.95 -2.59
C SER A 65 15.25 8.26 -2.16
N LYS A 66 15.72 7.68 -1.04
CA LYS A 66 17.10 7.84 -0.58
C LYS A 66 18.12 7.23 -1.55
N GLN A 67 17.79 6.08 -2.13
CA GLN A 67 18.66 5.38 -3.09
C GLN A 67 18.76 6.10 -4.45
N TYR A 68 17.67 6.71 -4.93
CA TYR A 68 17.64 7.41 -6.23
C TYR A 68 18.17 8.85 -6.15
N TYR A 69 18.02 9.53 -5.00
CA TYR A 69 18.46 10.93 -4.85
C TYR A 69 19.79 11.10 -4.09
N GLY A 70 20.46 10.00 -3.69
CA GLY A 70 21.84 10.02 -3.19
C GLY A 70 22.08 10.99 -2.03
N PHE A 71 21.61 10.62 -0.83
CA PHE A 71 22.08 11.20 0.43
C PHE A 71 22.95 10.20 1.18
#